data_AF-A0A7L4FBE4-F1
#
_entry.id   AF-A0A7L4FBE4-F1
#
_cell.length_a   1.000
_cell.length_b   1.000
_cell.length_c   1.000
_cell.angle_alpha   90.00
_cell.angle_beta   90.00
_cell.angle_gamma   90.00
#
_symmetry.space_group_name_H-M   'P 1'
#
loop_
_entity.id
_entity.type
_entity.pdbx_description
1 polymer ?
#
loop_
_entity_poly.entity_id
_entity_poly.type
_entity_poly.pdbx_seq_one_letter_code
_entity_poly.pdbx_strand_id
1 'polypeptide(L)'
;FRVSSHLISHRRMHTGERPYLCLKCPKSFSRNSHLVNHQRAHTGERPFKCMQCGKGFSDFSTFTQHQRTHTGEKPYGCSQCGK
;
A
#
# COMPACT_ATOMS: atom_id res chain seq x y z
N PHE A 1 14.53 6.52 -14.79
CA PHE A 1 14.63 5.49 -13.73
C PHE A 1 16.09 5.20 -13.47
N ARG A 2 16.56 5.22 -12.20
CA ARG A 2 17.97 4.93 -11.86
C ARG A 2 18.26 3.43 -11.73
N VAL A 3 17.24 2.60 -11.58
CA VAL A 3 17.33 1.14 -11.42
C VAL A 3 16.46 0.47 -12.48
N SER A 4 17.00 -0.56 -13.15
CA SER A 4 16.31 -1.28 -14.23
C SER A 4 14.99 -1.92 -13.79
N SER A 5 14.96 -2.51 -12.59
CA SER A 5 13.74 -3.12 -12.01
C SER A 5 12.60 -2.10 -11.85
N HIS A 6 12.92 -0.84 -11.52
CA HIS A 6 11.92 0.23 -11.43
C HIS A 6 11.38 0.62 -12.81
N LEU A 7 12.24 0.67 -13.84
CA LEU A 7 11.81 0.93 -15.21
C LEU A 7 10.87 -0.18 -15.73
N ILE A 8 11.22 -1.44 -15.49
CA ILE A 8 10.39 -2.59 -15.87
C ILE A 8 9.02 -2.51 -15.17
N SER A 9 9.01 -2.29 -13.86
CA SER A 9 7.79 -2.13 -13.07
C SER A 9 6.92 -0.96 -13.56
N HIS A 10 7.54 0.16 -13.93
CA HIS A 10 6.83 1.28 -14.53
C HIS A 10 6.22 0.93 -15.90
N ARG A 11 6.96 0.26 -16.77
CA ARG A 11 6.47 -0.12 -18.10
C ARG A 11 5.21 -0.99 -18.02
N ARG A 12 5.11 -1.86 -17.01
CA ARG A 12 3.90 -2.65 -16.75
C ARG A 12 2.64 -1.82 -16.52
N MET A 13 2.77 -0.56 -16.11
CA MET A 13 1.62 0.35 -15.97
C MET A 13 1.04 0.74 -17.33
N HIS A 14 1.87 0.84 -18.37
CA HIS A 14 1.44 1.17 -19.73
C HIS A 14 0.90 -0.06 -20.46
N THR A 15 1.53 -1.22 -20.26
CA THR A 15 1.13 -2.47 -20.95
C THR A 15 -0.02 -3.20 -20.26
N GLY A 16 -0.32 -2.87 -19.01
CA GLY A 16 -1.31 -3.60 -18.20
C GLY A 16 -0.82 -4.98 -17.73
N GLU A 17 0.45 -5.32 -17.91
CA GLU A 17 1.02 -6.61 -17.51
C GLU A 17 0.97 -6.78 -15.98
N ARG A 18 0.39 -7.89 -15.52
CA ARG A 18 0.19 -8.20 -14.10
C ARG A 18 0.67 -9.63 -13.79
N PRO A 19 1.99 -9.86 -13.75
CA PRO A 19 2.54 -11.21 -13.67
C PRO A 19 2.33 -11.88 -12.31
N TYR A 20 1.98 -11.13 -11.26
CA TYR A 20 1.81 -11.65 -9.91
C TYR A 20 0.34 -12.02 -9.69
N LEU A 21 0.01 -13.30 -9.85
CA LEU A 21 -1.35 -13.84 -9.73
C LEU A 21 -1.67 -14.24 -8.28
N CYS A 22 -2.90 -13.97 -7.83
CA CYS A 22 -3.42 -14.57 -6.61
C CYS A 22 -3.97 -15.97 -6.92
N LEU A 23 -3.60 -16.96 -6.12
CA LEU A 23 -4.09 -18.33 -6.29
C LEU A 23 -5.45 -18.58 -5.62
N LYS A 24 -5.92 -17.65 -4.79
CA LYS A 24 -7.22 -17.75 -4.07
C LYS A 24 -8.35 -16.98 -4.75
N CYS A 25 -8.05 -16.10 -5.71
CA CYS A 25 -9.05 -15.34 -6.45
C CYS A 25 -8.50 -14.86 -7.81
N PRO A 26 -9.36 -14.39 -8.75
CA PRO A 26 -8.93 -13.98 -10.09
C PRO A 26 -8.07 -12.70 -10.15
N LYS A 27 -7.66 -12.12 -9.01
CA LYS A 27 -6.89 -10.87 -8.98
C LYS A 27 -5.42 -11.09 -9.31
N SER A 28 -4.85 -10.17 -10.08
CA SER A 28 -3.43 -10.13 -10.42
C SER A 28 -2.84 -8.75 -10.11
N PHE A 29 -1.51 -8.65 -10.03
CA PHE A 29 -0.81 -7.41 -9.67
C PHE A 29 0.44 -7.21 -10.53
N SER A 30 0.83 -5.95 -10.75
CA SER A 30 2.04 -5.58 -11.49
C SER A 30 3.32 -5.63 -10.64
N ARG A 31 3.17 -5.68 -9.30
CA ARG A 31 4.24 -5.74 -8.29
C ARG A 31 3.99 -6.84 -7.27
N ASN A 32 5.06 -7.55 -6.88
CA ASN A 32 4.98 -8.63 -5.89
C ASN A 32 4.51 -8.15 -4.51
N SER A 33 4.99 -6.99 -4.06
CA SER A 33 4.60 -6.41 -2.77
C SER A 33 3.09 -6.17 -2.65
N HIS A 34 2.44 -5.81 -3.76
CA HIS A 34 0.98 -5.63 -3.79
C HIS A 34 0.24 -6.97 -3.71
N LEU A 35 0.76 -8.03 -4.35
CA LEU A 35 0.21 -9.38 -4.21
C LEU A 35 0.31 -9.87 -2.76
N VAL A 36 1.48 -9.72 -2.13
CA VAL A 36 1.70 -10.14 -0.73
C VAL A 36 0.73 -9.41 0.22
N ASN A 37 0.61 -8.10 0.09
CA ASN A 37 -0.34 -7.32 0.89
C ASN A 37 -1.79 -7.75 0.62
N HIS A 38 -2.15 -7.99 -0.64
CA HIS A 38 -3.48 -8.51 -0.99
C HIS A 38 -3.75 -9.89 -0.36
N GLN A 39 -2.77 -10.79 -0.33
CA GLN A 39 -2.92 -12.11 0.29
C GLN A 39 -3.26 -12.03 1.78
N ARG A 40 -2.80 -10.98 2.49
CA ARG A 40 -3.19 -10.73 3.88
C ARG A 40 -4.69 -10.49 4.04
N ALA A 41 -5.38 -9.99 3.02
CA ALA A 41 -6.83 -9.86 3.05
C ALA A 41 -7.55 -11.22 3.05
N HIS A 42 -6.93 -12.26 2.49
CA HIS A 42 -7.47 -13.63 2.53
C HIS A 42 -7.18 -14.32 3.87
N THR A 43 -6.05 -14.03 4.51
CA THR A 43 -5.67 -14.66 5.79
C THR A 43 -6.18 -13.89 7.00
N GLY A 44 -6.58 -12.62 6.83
CA GLY A 44 -6.92 -11.73 7.92
C GLY A 44 -5.68 -11.22 8.68
N GLU A 45 -4.47 -11.48 8.19
CA GLU A 45 -3.22 -11.07 8.84
C GLU A 45 -3.13 -9.53 8.93
N ARG A 46 -2.87 -9.03 10.13
CA ARG A 46 -2.71 -7.61 10.41
C ARG A 46 -1.42 -7.38 11.20
N PRO A 47 -0.26 -7.35 10.51
CA PRO A 47 1.05 -7.24 11.18
C PRO A 47 1.25 -5.91 11.89
N PHE A 48 0.63 -4.85 11.36
CA PHE A 48 0.81 -3.49 11.87
C PHE A 48 -0.31 -3.17 12.85
N LYS A 49 0.01 -3.16 14.14
CA LYS A 49 -0.96 -2.86 15.21
C LYS A 49 -0.69 -1.49 15.81
N CYS A 50 -1.74 -0.69 15.94
CA CYS A 50 -1.68 0.55 16.68
C CYS A 50 -1.70 0.27 18.18
N MET A 51 -0.64 0.64 18.89
CA MET A 51 -0.56 0.45 20.35
C MET A 51 -1.48 1.40 21.12
N GLN A 52 -1.87 2.53 20.52
CA GLN A 52 -2.73 3.52 21.18
C GLN A 52 -4.22 3.11 21.20
N CYS A 53 -4.71 2.44 20.16
CA CYS A 53 -6.13 2.05 20.05
C CYS A 53 -6.38 0.58 19.72
N GLY A 54 -5.33 -0.24 19.64
CA GLY A 54 -5.41 -1.68 19.34
C GLY A 54 -5.74 -2.03 17.88
N LYS A 55 -6.05 -1.06 17.02
CA LYS A 55 -6.46 -1.30 15.63
C LYS A 55 -5.32 -1.90 14.80
N GLY A 56 -5.58 -3.04 14.15
CA GLY A 56 -4.64 -3.72 13.25
C GLY A 56 -4.87 -3.42 11.78
N PHE A 57 -3.78 -3.38 11.00
CA PHE A 57 -3.73 -3.08 9.57
C PHE A 57 -2.88 -4.11 8.82
N SER A 58 -3.27 -4.45 7.59
CA SER A 58 -2.54 -5.36 6.71
C SER A 58 -1.41 -4.67 5.95
N ASP A 59 -1.48 -3.34 5.81
CA ASP A 59 -0.59 -2.50 5.02
C ASP A 59 0.11 -1.44 5.87
N PHE A 60 1.41 -1.24 5.62
CA PHE A 60 2.22 -0.29 6.37
C PHE A 60 1.83 1.16 6.08
N SER A 61 1.62 1.52 4.82
CA SER A 61 1.27 2.90 4.44
C SER A 61 -0.05 3.32 5.07
N THR A 62 -1.04 2.41 5.07
CA THR A 62 -2.33 2.63 5.73
C THR A 62 -2.17 2.77 7.26
N PHE A 63 -1.31 1.96 7.88
CA PHE A 63 -0.99 2.08 9.30
C PHE A 63 -0.35 3.44 9.64
N THR A 64 0.66 3.88 8.88
CA THR A 64 1.32 5.18 9.09
C THR A 64 0.34 6.34 8.90
N GLN A 65 -0.54 6.27 7.90
CA GLN A 65 -1.59 7.27 7.72
C GLN A 65 -2.54 7.30 8.94
N HIS A 66 -2.92 6.12 9.45
CA HIS A 66 -3.73 6.05 10.66
C HIS A 66 -3.03 6.67 11.87
N GLN A 67 -1.72 6.49 12.06
CA GLN A 67 -1.02 7.09 13.20
C GLN A 67 -1.16 8.63 13.23
N ARG A 68 -1.26 9.27 12.06
CA ARG A 68 -1.47 10.72 11.97
C ARG A 68 -2.83 11.17 12.53
N THR A 69 -3.82 10.27 12.61
CA THR A 69 -5.12 10.62 13.22
C THR A 69 -5.00 10.81 14.73
N HIS A 70 -3.98 10.23 15.36
CA HIS A 70 -3.72 10.42 16.79
C HIS A 70 -2.89 11.66 17.08
N THR A 71 -1.97 12.01 16.18
CA THR A 71 -1.10 13.19 16.33
C THR A 71 -1.74 14.48 15.83
N GLY A 72 -2.76 14.38 14.97
CA GLY A 72 -3.36 15.53 14.29
C GLY A 72 -2.47 16.13 13.20
N GLU A 73 -1.39 15.45 12.80
CA GLU A 73 -0.47 15.91 11.76
C GLU A 73 -1.18 16.06 10.41
N LYS A 74 -1.04 17.24 9.77
CA LYS A 74 -1.56 17.54 8.43
C LYS A 74 -0.40 17.92 7.50
N PRO A 75 0.26 16.93 6.86
CA PRO A 75 1.47 17.19 6.06
C PRO A 75 1.20 17.93 4.75
N TYR A 76 -0.05 17.90 4.29
CA TYR A 76 -0.47 18.51 3.05
C TYR A 76 -1.36 19.70 3.39
N GLY A 77 -0.91 20.89 3.00
CA GLY A 77 -1.68 22.13 3.08
C GLY A 77 -1.77 22.76 1.69
N CYS A 78 -2.88 23.40 1.41
CA CYS A 78 -3.09 24.18 0.20
C CYS A 78 -2.26 25.46 0.25
N SER A 79 -1.43 25.70 -0.76
CA SER A 79 -0.64 26.93 -0.87
C SER A 79 -1.50 28.18 -1.10
N GLN A 80 -2.73 28.04 -1.58
CA GLN A 80 -3.63 29.17 -1.82
C GLN A 80 -4.45 29.59 -0.60
N CYS A 81 -4.83 28.64 0.27
CA CYS A 81 -5.70 28.95 1.42
C CYS A 81 -5.19 28.44 2.77
N GLY A 82 -4.01 27.82 2.83
CA GLY A 82 -3.38 27.32 4.06
C GLY A 82 -4.11 26.16 4.73
N LYS A 83 -5.18 25.63 4.12
CA LYS A 83 -5.99 24.51 4.61
C LYS A 83 -5.58 23.19 3.97
#